data_AF-A0A9X4L3I3-F1
#
_entry.id   AF-A0A9X4L3I3-F1
#
_cell.length_a   1.000
_cell.length_b   1.000
_cell.length_c   1.000
_cell.angle_alpha   90.00
_cell.angle_beta   90.00
_cell.angle_gamma   90.00
#
_symmetry.space_group_name_H-M   'P 1'
#
loop_
_entity.id
_entity.type
_entity.pdbx_description
1 polymer ?
#
loop_
_entity_poly.entity_id
_entity_poly.type
_entity_poly.pdbx_seq_one_letter_code
_entity_poly.pdbx_strand_id
1 'polypeptide(L)'
;MYNLEFHHLEQHISKLLNLLEIYKFAIVTNHKKKNDYKQNIHDYIDKEYAALKSVSKHHTSLIHYNYFQFLSEQIEQPIDELTIGNTTKYISDIQQRLFRIHQLLTPLL
;
A
#
# COMPACT_ATOMS: atom_id res chain seq x y z
N MET A 1 -13.59 0.59 -20.77
CA MET A 1 -12.31 1.19 -20.33
C MET A 1 -12.30 1.54 -18.86
N TYR A 2 -13.29 2.28 -18.33
CA TYR A 2 -13.33 2.67 -16.89
C TYR A 2 -13.21 1.49 -15.91
N ASN A 3 -13.95 0.39 -16.11
CA ASN A 3 -13.88 -0.77 -15.21
C ASN A 3 -12.51 -1.47 -15.21
N LEU A 4 -11.74 -1.38 -16.30
CA LEU A 4 -10.42 -2.01 -16.38
C LEU A 4 -9.39 -1.27 -15.52
N GLU A 5 -9.41 0.06 -15.53
CA GLU A 5 -8.52 0.88 -14.68
C GLU A 5 -8.85 0.68 -13.19
N PHE A 6 -10.15 0.62 -12.84
CA PHE A 6 -10.54 0.30 -11.46
C PHE A 6 -10.18 -1.13 -11.05
N HIS A 7 -10.29 -2.10 -11.95
CA HIS A 7 -9.86 -3.47 -11.69
C HIS A 7 -8.34 -3.56 -11.48
N HIS A 8 -7.55 -2.85 -12.29
CA HIS A 8 -6.11 -2.77 -12.05
C HIS A 8 -5.81 -2.12 -10.70
N LEU A 9 -6.42 -0.98 -10.40
CA LEU A 9 -6.22 -0.30 -9.12
C LEU A 9 -6.57 -1.21 -7.92
N GLU A 10 -7.65 -1.98 -8.02
CA GLU A 10 -8.01 -2.98 -7.02
C GLU A 10 -6.91 -4.04 -6.83
N GLN A 11 -6.39 -4.60 -7.93
CA GLN A 11 -5.29 -5.58 -7.87
C GLN A 11 -4.04 -5.00 -7.19
N HIS A 12 -3.71 -3.74 -7.49
CA HIS A 12 -2.56 -3.05 -6.91
C HIS A 12 -2.73 -2.85 -5.39
N ILE A 13 -3.89 -2.34 -4.97
CA ILE A 13 -4.20 -2.15 -3.55
C ILE A 13 -4.22 -3.49 -2.81
N SER A 14 -4.86 -4.51 -3.37
CA SER A 14 -4.92 -5.86 -2.80
C SER A 14 -3.53 -6.48 -2.65
N LYS A 15 -2.64 -6.27 -3.62
CA LYS A 15 -1.25 -6.73 -3.54
C LYS A 15 -0.51 -6.07 -2.40
N LEU A 16 -0.62 -4.75 -2.24
CA LEU A 16 0.05 -4.03 -1.16
C LEU A 16 -0.51 -4.41 0.22
N LEU A 17 -1.83 -4.58 0.36
CA LEU A 17 -2.46 -5.09 1.59
C LEU A 17 -1.87 -6.44 2.00
N ASN A 18 -1.68 -7.35 1.05
CA ASN A 18 -1.09 -8.66 1.33
C ASN A 18 0.39 -8.57 1.73
N LEU A 19 1.17 -7.70 1.08
CA LEU A 19 2.57 -7.47 1.47
C LEU A 19 2.67 -6.95 2.91
N LEU A 20 1.81 -6.01 3.30
CA LEU A 20 1.73 -5.50 4.66
C LEU A 20 1.32 -6.58 5.67
N GLU A 21 0.41 -7.49 5.29
CA GLU A 21 -0.01 -8.58 6.17
C GLU A 21 1.12 -9.57 6.43
N ILE A 22 1.87 -9.96 5.39
CA ILE A 22 3.04 -10.83 5.51
C ILE A 22 4.11 -10.19 6.40
N TYR A 23 4.36 -8.89 6.22
CA TYR A 23 5.34 -8.18 7.03
C TYR A 23 4.91 -8.07 8.50
N LYS A 24 3.64 -7.74 8.76
CA LYS A 24 3.06 -7.72 10.11
C LYS A 24 3.19 -9.10 10.78
N PHE A 25 2.85 -10.17 10.07
CA PHE A 25 3.03 -11.55 10.56
C PHE A 25 4.49 -11.84 10.91
N ALA A 26 5.43 -11.41 10.07
CA ALA A 26 6.85 -11.60 10.30
C ALA A 26 7.38 -10.83 11.52
N ILE A 27 6.82 -9.65 11.81
CA ILE A 27 7.12 -8.92 13.06
C ILE A 27 6.60 -9.70 14.27
N VAL A 28 5.34 -10.13 14.24
CA VAL A 28 4.71 -10.87 15.36
C VAL A 28 5.44 -12.17 15.68
N THR A 29 5.94 -12.85 14.64
CA THR A 29 6.62 -14.15 14.77
C THR A 29 8.15 -14.04 14.87
N ASN A 30 8.70 -12.82 14.85
CA ASN A 30 10.14 -12.57 14.74
C ASN A 30 10.82 -13.38 13.61
N HIS A 31 10.17 -13.42 12.44
CA HIS A 31 10.57 -14.25 11.33
C HIS A 31 11.90 -13.76 10.71
N LYS A 32 12.79 -14.70 10.37
CA LYS A 32 14.13 -14.41 9.82
C LYS A 32 14.15 -13.55 8.54
N LYS A 33 13.09 -13.62 7.73
CA LYS A 33 12.92 -12.84 6.48
C LYS A 33 12.18 -11.52 6.66
N LYS A 34 11.99 -11.03 7.89
CA LYS A 34 11.28 -9.78 8.17
C LYS A 34 11.82 -8.60 7.36
N ASN A 35 13.15 -8.47 7.27
CA ASN A 35 13.80 -7.42 6.48
C ASN A 35 13.52 -7.57 4.97
N ASP A 36 13.51 -8.80 4.45
CA ASP A 36 13.17 -9.05 3.03
C ASP A 36 11.73 -8.62 2.74
N TYR A 37 10.79 -8.93 3.63
CA TYR A 37 9.39 -8.55 3.45
C TYR A 37 9.19 -7.04 3.55
N LYS A 38 9.95 -6.37 4.41
CA LYS A 38 10.01 -4.91 4.48
C LYS A 38 10.48 -4.32 3.15
N GLN A 39 11.58 -4.84 2.61
CA GLN A 39 12.13 -4.38 1.33
C GLN A 39 11.13 -4.61 0.19
N ASN A 40 10.43 -5.75 0.17
CA ASN A 40 9.39 -6.01 -0.83
C ASN A 40 8.25 -4.97 -0.80
N ILE A 41 7.91 -4.43 0.37
CA ILE A 41 6.92 -3.34 0.49
C ILE A 41 7.48 -2.06 -0.12
N HIS A 42 8.71 -1.68 0.25
CA HIS A 42 9.36 -0.46 -0.25
C HIS A 42 9.53 -0.51 -1.78
N ASP A 43 10.09 -1.60 -2.30
CA ASP A 43 10.27 -1.81 -3.74
C ASP A 43 8.94 -1.75 -4.51
N TYR A 44 7.86 -2.25 -3.91
CA TYR A 44 6.54 -2.21 -4.53
C TYR A 44 5.99 -0.78 -4.55
N ILE A 45 6.05 -0.07 -3.43
CA ILE A 45 5.59 1.33 -3.32
C ILE A 45 6.35 2.24 -4.28
N ASP A 46 7.67 2.10 -4.36
CA ASP A 46 8.52 2.88 -5.28
C ASP A 46 8.11 2.68 -6.74
N LYS A 47 7.93 1.42 -7.16
CA LYS A 47 7.52 1.07 -8.53
C LYS A 47 6.14 1.61 -8.86
N GLU A 48 5.18 1.43 -7.96
CA GLU A 48 3.81 1.91 -8.11
C GLU A 48 3.74 3.44 -8.20
N TYR A 49 4.44 4.13 -7.30
CA TYR A 49 4.50 5.58 -7.28
C TYR A 49 5.10 6.13 -8.59
N ALA A 50 6.21 5.57 -9.06
CA ALA A 50 6.82 5.95 -10.33
C ALA A 50 5.89 5.72 -11.54
N ALA A 51 5.18 4.57 -11.56
CA ALA A 51 4.22 4.25 -12.61
C ALA A 51 3.03 5.22 -12.64
N LEU A 52 2.45 5.55 -11.48
CA LEU A 52 1.32 6.47 -11.38
C LEU A 52 1.68 7.92 -11.67
N LYS A 53 2.91 8.33 -11.30
CA LYS A 53 3.43 9.68 -11.54
C LYS A 53 3.74 9.91 -13.03
N SER A 54 4.39 8.94 -13.68
CA SER A 54 4.78 9.06 -15.11
C SER A 54 3.59 9.16 -16.05
N VAL A 55 2.46 8.53 -15.73
CA VAL A 55 1.27 8.50 -16.60
C VAL A 55 0.20 9.50 -16.16
N SER A 56 0.47 10.31 -15.11
CA SER A 56 -0.54 11.22 -14.51
C SER A 56 -1.87 10.53 -14.16
N LYS A 57 -1.86 9.20 -13.95
CA LYS A 57 -3.04 8.36 -13.72
C LYS A 57 -3.79 8.70 -12.42
N HIS A 58 -3.16 9.44 -11.53
CA HIS A 58 -3.78 9.96 -10.32
C HIS A 58 -4.89 10.99 -10.62
N HIS A 59 -4.91 11.60 -11.81
CA HIS A 59 -6.01 12.47 -12.25
C HIS A 59 -7.22 11.71 -12.85
N THR A 60 -7.14 10.38 -12.97
CA THR A 60 -8.20 9.56 -13.59
C THR A 60 -9.47 9.52 -12.75
N SER A 61 -9.35 9.42 -11.42
CA SER A 61 -10.48 9.52 -10.50
C SER A 61 -10.01 9.85 -9.07
N LEU A 62 -10.95 10.24 -8.22
CA LEU A 62 -10.67 10.51 -6.80
C LEU A 62 -10.01 9.32 -6.09
N ILE A 63 -10.34 8.08 -6.48
CA ILE A 63 -9.77 6.89 -5.83
C ILE A 63 -8.32 6.67 -6.28
N HIS A 64 -8.01 6.93 -7.56
CA HIS A 64 -6.62 6.92 -8.03
C HIS A 64 -5.79 8.00 -7.33
N TYR A 65 -6.37 9.20 -7.14
CA TYR A 65 -5.74 10.26 -6.37
C TYR A 65 -5.49 9.85 -4.92
N ASN A 66 -6.47 9.26 -4.24
CA ASN A 66 -6.33 8.82 -2.85
C ASN A 66 -5.24 7.74 -2.71
N TYR A 67 -5.18 6.79 -3.64
CA TYR A 67 -4.12 5.77 -3.64
C TYR A 67 -2.75 6.38 -3.93
N PHE A 68 -2.66 7.29 -4.90
CA PHE A 68 -1.41 8.00 -5.19
C PHE A 68 -0.92 8.81 -3.99
N GLN A 69 -1.82 9.53 -3.31
CA GLN A 69 -1.49 10.29 -2.11
C GLN A 69 -1.00 9.36 -1.00
N PHE A 70 -1.66 8.21 -0.79
CA PHE A 70 -1.20 7.20 0.13
C PHE A 70 0.24 6.76 -0.18
N LEU A 71 0.54 6.43 -1.45
CA LEU A 71 1.88 6.04 -1.86
C LEU A 71 2.89 7.16 -1.62
N SER A 72 2.56 8.41 -1.98
CA SER A 72 3.44 9.58 -1.78
C SER A 72 3.83 9.75 -0.32
N GLU A 73 2.87 9.59 0.60
CA GLU A 73 3.16 9.65 2.03
C GLU A 73 4.09 8.52 2.49
N GLN A 74 3.97 7.32 1.90
CA GLN A 74 4.86 6.21 2.24
C GLN A 74 6.26 6.34 1.62
N ILE A 75 6.42 7.17 0.57
CA ILE A 75 7.74 7.57 0.07
C ILE A 75 8.40 8.54 1.07
N GLU A 76 7.64 9.50 1.58
CA GLU A 76 8.14 10.48 2.55
C GLU A 76 8.39 9.87 3.95
N GLN A 77 7.54 8.93 4.34
CA GLN A 77 7.59 8.20 5.61
C GLN A 77 7.46 6.70 5.36
N PRO A 78 8.59 6.02 5.05
CA PRO A 78 8.59 4.60 4.76
C PRO A 78 8.01 3.75 5.89
N ILE A 79 7.37 2.66 5.51
CA ILE A 79 6.79 1.70 6.46
C ILE A 79 7.93 0.90 7.07
N ASP A 80 8.36 1.34 8.25
CA ASP A 80 9.46 0.74 9.01
C ASP A 80 9.01 0.34 10.42
N GLU A 81 9.86 -0.45 11.07
CA GLU A 81 9.69 -0.75 12.49
C GLU A 81 9.92 0.51 13.31
N LEU A 82 9.02 0.77 14.26
CA LEU A 82 9.18 1.88 15.17
C LEU A 82 10.34 1.60 16.12
N THR A 83 11.21 2.59 16.30
CA THR A 83 12.28 2.55 17.32
C THR A 83 11.71 2.52 18.73
N ILE A 84 10.54 3.14 18.94
CA ILE A 84 9.78 3.17 20.19
C ILE A 84 8.28 3.06 19.83
N GLY A 85 7.57 2.14 20.47
CA GLY A 85 6.12 1.96 20.28
C GLY A 85 5.72 0.60 19.70
N ASN A 86 4.44 0.45 19.36
CA ASN A 86 3.88 -0.81 18.86
C ASN A 86 3.86 -0.82 17.33
N THR A 87 4.91 -1.38 16.72
CA THR A 87 5.05 -1.53 15.27
C THR A 87 3.85 -2.25 14.63
N THR A 88 3.31 -3.28 15.28
CA THR A 88 2.18 -4.06 14.77
C THR A 88 0.93 -3.21 14.67
N LYS A 89 0.68 -2.34 15.65
CA LYS A 89 -0.41 -1.37 15.64
C LYS A 89 -0.20 -0.33 14.54
N TYR A 90 1.00 0.23 14.42
CA TYR A 90 1.35 1.18 13.36
C TYR A 90 1.07 0.61 11.96
N ILE A 91 1.53 -0.61 11.68
CA ILE A 91 1.27 -1.27 10.40
C ILE A 91 -0.23 -1.54 10.22
N SER A 92 -0.94 -1.90 11.29
CA SER A 92 -2.39 -2.11 11.24
C SER A 92 -3.14 -0.80 10.90
N ASP A 93 -2.70 0.33 11.43
CA ASP A 93 -3.26 1.65 11.11
C ASP A 93 -3.02 1.99 9.63
N ILE A 94 -1.82 1.74 9.10
CA ILE A 94 -1.52 1.90 7.66
C ILE A 94 -2.40 0.97 6.80
N GLN A 95 -2.51 -0.31 7.17
CA GLN A 95 -3.37 -1.26 6.48
C GLN A 95 -4.84 -0.80 6.46
N GLN A 96 -5.35 -0.26 7.58
CA GLN A 96 -6.71 0.28 7.64
C GLN A 96 -6.91 1.48 6.71
N ARG A 97 -5.92 2.37 6.61
CA ARG A 97 -5.98 3.51 5.68
C ARG A 97 -6.06 3.01 4.23
N LEU A 98 -5.23 2.05 3.86
CA LEU A 98 -5.25 1.46 2.52
C LEU A 98 -6.55 0.68 2.25
N PHE A 99 -7.06 -0.04 3.24
CA PHE A 99 -8.32 -0.78 3.14
C PHE A 99 -9.52 0.14 2.92
N ARG A 100 -9.54 1.34 3.53
CA ARG A 100 -10.59 2.33 3.23
C ARG A 100 -10.58 2.77 1.78
N ILE A 101 -9.40 2.90 1.15
CA ILE A 101 -9.30 3.20 -0.28
C ILE A 101 -9.83 2.03 -1.11
N HIS A 102 -9.50 0.79 -0.73
CA HIS A 102 -10.04 -0.43 -1.36
C HIS A 102 -11.57 -0.50 -1.31
N GLN A 103 -12.17 -0.21 -0.15
CA GLN A 103 -13.63 -0.23 0.03
C GLN A 103 -14.37 0.79 -0.85
N LEU A 104 -13.73 1.90 -1.22
CA LEU A 104 -14.30 2.86 -2.17
C LEU A 104 -14.38 2.30 -3.59
N LEU A 105 -13.63 1.24 -3.92
CA LEU A 105 -13.67 0.57 -5.22
C LEU A 105 -14.76 -0.48 -5.32
N THR A 106 -15.17 -1.09 -4.21
CA THR A 106 -16.15 -2.19 -4.19
C THR A 106 -17.46 -1.88 -4.93
N PRO A 107 -18.07 -0.68 -4.85
CA PRO A 107 -19.27 -0.38 -5.61
C PRO A 107 -19.04 -0.04 -7.10
N LEU A 108 -17.78 0.04 -7.55
CA LEU A 108 -17.39 0.44 -8.91
C LEU A 108 -16.89 -0.73 -9.78
N LEU A 109 -16.84 -1.94 -9.20
CA LEU A 109 -16.42 -3.19 -9.83
C LEU A 109 -17.63 -4.08 -10.09
#